data_AF-A0A242AMM1-F1
#
_entry.id   AF-A0A242AMM1-F1
#
_cell.length_a   1.000
_cell.length_b   1.000
_cell.length_c   1.000
_cell.angle_alpha   90.00
_cell.angle_beta   90.00
_cell.angle_gamma   90.00
#
_symmetry.space_group_name_H-M   'P 1'
#
loop_
_entity.id
_entity.type
_entity.pdbx_description
1 polymer ?
#
loop_
_entity_poly.entity_id
_entity_poly.type
_entity_poly.pdbx_seq_one_letter_code
_entity_poly.pdbx_strand_id
1 'polypeptide(L)'
;ILIKADIFKNFDCISELISESILLKIKLKENKRAELFKNQIKEINRSHKIFDFILYAFSSKTQLQMIRNAYPYLSTAISTTLEEYKDQLQLNNFTAENQLFYKYIYLTKSLYLPSELQQPVYVYIDFSLGELYTQYISEEVKNMKDLNIHIQKNMSTETDVYLSDCISYKSGVKTIIWKTNPTTEDWRKLRKLIILIYNHKNDL
;
A
#
# COMPACT_ATOMS: atom_id res chain seq x y z
N ILE A 1 -31.53 -7.68 33.96
CA ILE A 1 -30.76 -6.74 33.09
C ILE A 1 -29.94 -7.58 32.13
N LEU A 2 -30.51 -7.95 30.97
CA LEU A 2 -29.94 -8.94 30.05
C LEU A 2 -30.24 -8.57 28.58
N ILE A 3 -30.18 -7.28 28.25
CA ILE A 3 -30.55 -6.75 26.92
C ILE A 3 -29.37 -6.04 26.21
N LYS A 4 -28.19 -5.90 26.85
CA LYS A 4 -27.05 -5.18 26.24
C LYS A 4 -26.09 -6.03 25.40
N ALA A 5 -26.23 -7.36 25.38
CA ALA A 5 -25.24 -8.23 24.75
C ALA A 5 -25.42 -8.47 23.23
N ASP A 6 -26.52 -8.02 22.61
CA ASP A 6 -26.93 -8.61 21.32
C ASP A 6 -27.14 -7.64 20.15
N ILE A 7 -27.02 -6.32 20.34
CA ILE A 7 -27.30 -5.34 19.25
C ILE A 7 -26.24 -5.40 18.14
N PHE A 8 -25.00 -5.75 18.50
CA PHE A 8 -23.88 -5.80 17.56
C PHE A 8 -23.44 -7.21 17.19
N LYS A 9 -24.00 -8.28 17.79
CA LYS A 9 -23.47 -9.63 17.60
C LYS A 9 -23.37 -10.06 16.12
N ASN A 10 -24.42 -9.82 15.34
CA ASN A 10 -24.41 -10.09 13.90
C ASN A 10 -23.39 -9.19 13.17
N PHE A 11 -23.34 -7.92 13.56
CA PHE A 11 -22.50 -6.92 12.93
C PHE A 11 -20.99 -7.09 13.26
N ASP A 12 -20.67 -7.64 14.42
CA ASP A 12 -19.33 -8.04 14.83
C ASP A 12 -18.85 -9.27 14.07
N CYS A 13 -19.77 -10.20 13.77
CA CYS A 13 -19.48 -11.34 12.90
C CYS A 13 -19.12 -10.87 11.49
N ILE A 14 -19.91 -9.94 10.92
CA ILE A 14 -19.58 -9.30 9.64
C ILE A 14 -18.24 -8.56 9.71
N SER A 15 -17.97 -7.84 10.79
CA SER A 15 -16.69 -7.13 10.98
C SER A 15 -15.50 -8.07 11.06
N GLU A 16 -15.67 -9.25 11.67
CA GLU A 16 -14.65 -10.31 11.68
C GLU A 16 -14.36 -10.78 10.25
N LEU A 17 -15.40 -11.13 9.48
CA LEU A 17 -15.26 -11.58 8.09
C LEU A 17 -14.61 -10.53 7.19
N ILE A 18 -14.95 -9.25 7.38
CA ILE A 18 -14.29 -8.13 6.70
C ILE A 18 -12.80 -8.09 7.04
N SER A 19 -12.47 -8.18 8.32
CA SER A 19 -11.07 -8.11 8.77
C SER A 19 -10.25 -9.30 8.26
N GLU A 20 -10.82 -10.51 8.25
CA GLU A 20 -10.20 -11.71 7.69
C GLU A 20 -10.00 -11.59 6.17
N SER A 21 -11.01 -11.11 5.44
CA SER A 21 -10.91 -10.86 3.99
C SER A 21 -9.80 -9.88 3.67
N ILE A 22 -9.69 -8.76 4.41
CA ILE A 22 -8.61 -7.79 4.22
C ILE A 22 -7.26 -8.44 4.50
N LEU A 23 -7.06 -9.06 5.68
CA LEU A 23 -5.79 -9.67 6.08
C LEU A 23 -5.32 -10.75 5.10
N LEU A 24 -6.24 -11.58 4.61
CA LEU A 24 -5.98 -12.60 3.60
C LEU A 24 -5.56 -11.97 2.27
N LYS A 25 -6.29 -10.96 1.79
CA LYS A 25 -5.98 -10.27 0.53
C LYS A 25 -4.62 -9.57 0.58
N ILE A 26 -4.20 -9.05 1.74
CA ILE A 26 -2.88 -8.44 1.94
C ILE A 26 -1.82 -9.43 2.45
N LYS A 27 -2.12 -10.74 2.45
CA LYS A 27 -1.20 -11.85 2.78
C LYS A 27 -0.53 -11.72 4.16
N LEU A 28 -1.21 -11.10 5.13
CA LEU A 28 -0.70 -10.98 6.50
C LEU A 28 -1.05 -12.23 7.31
N LYS A 29 -0.04 -12.75 8.03
CA LYS A 29 -0.19 -13.93 8.88
C LYS A 29 -0.82 -13.56 10.22
N GLU A 30 -1.55 -14.53 10.79
CA GLU A 30 -2.16 -14.40 12.11
C GLU A 30 -1.10 -14.14 13.20
N ASN A 31 -1.33 -13.10 14.00
CA ASN A 31 -0.46 -12.66 15.09
C ASN A 31 -1.18 -11.64 15.97
N LYS A 32 -0.53 -11.17 17.04
CA LYS A 32 -1.12 -10.19 17.98
C LYS A 32 -1.61 -8.89 17.32
N ARG A 33 -0.94 -8.42 16.25
CA ARG A 33 -1.38 -7.23 15.49
C ARG A 33 -2.58 -7.54 14.59
N ALA A 34 -2.66 -8.74 14.02
CA ALA A 34 -3.84 -9.17 13.28
C ALA A 34 -5.07 -9.23 14.21
N GLU A 35 -4.94 -9.84 15.40
CA GLU A 35 -6.00 -9.80 16.41
C GLU A 35 -6.38 -8.37 16.83
N LEU A 36 -5.41 -7.47 16.97
CA LEU A 36 -5.68 -6.05 17.24
C LEU A 36 -6.41 -5.38 16.07
N PHE A 37 -6.03 -5.69 14.83
CA PHE A 37 -6.69 -5.19 13.62
C PHE A 37 -8.16 -5.62 13.59
N LYS A 38 -8.46 -6.91 13.79
CA LYS A 38 -9.84 -7.44 13.82
C LYS A 38 -10.69 -6.72 14.86
N ASN A 39 -10.15 -6.54 16.07
CA ASN A 39 -10.85 -5.82 17.14
C ASN A 39 -11.10 -4.35 16.80
N GLN A 40 -10.14 -3.64 16.18
CA GLN A 40 -10.34 -2.26 15.78
C GLN A 40 -11.31 -2.10 14.59
N ILE A 41 -11.36 -3.06 13.66
CA ILE A 41 -12.38 -3.08 12.61
C ILE A 41 -13.78 -3.18 13.21
N LYS A 42 -13.99 -4.03 14.23
CA LYS A 42 -15.27 -4.09 14.96
C LYS A 42 -15.66 -2.74 15.53
N GLU A 43 -14.74 -2.06 16.22
CA GLU A 43 -15.01 -0.73 16.80
C GLU A 43 -15.31 0.33 15.74
N ILE A 44 -14.53 0.36 14.65
CA ILE A 44 -14.75 1.27 13.52
C ILE A 44 -16.14 1.06 12.93
N ASN A 45 -16.53 -0.19 12.69
CA ASN A 45 -17.80 -0.50 12.07
C ASN A 45 -18.95 -0.20 13.01
N ARG A 46 -18.83 -0.54 14.30
CA ARG A 46 -19.85 -0.21 15.31
C ARG A 46 -20.09 1.29 15.33
N SER A 47 -19.01 2.08 15.34
CA SER A 47 -19.08 3.54 15.24
C SER A 47 -19.77 3.98 13.95
N HIS A 48 -19.42 3.41 12.79
CA HIS A 48 -20.09 3.70 11.51
C HIS A 48 -21.59 3.41 11.55
N LYS A 49 -22.01 2.32 12.19
CA LYS A 49 -23.42 1.94 12.33
C LYS A 49 -24.21 2.84 13.29
N ILE A 50 -23.56 3.35 14.33
CA ILE A 50 -24.21 4.20 15.35
C ILE A 50 -24.30 5.65 14.87
N PHE A 51 -23.31 6.12 14.13
CA PHE A 51 -23.14 7.53 13.82
C PHE A 51 -23.27 7.82 12.33
N ASP A 52 -24.34 8.53 11.95
CA ASP A 52 -24.62 8.92 10.56
C ASP A 52 -23.90 10.21 10.11
N PHE A 53 -22.83 10.63 10.78
CA PHE A 53 -22.14 11.87 10.39
C PHE A 53 -21.25 11.65 9.15
N ILE A 54 -21.52 12.44 8.13
CA ILE A 54 -20.72 12.49 6.90
C ILE A 54 -19.71 13.63 7.01
N LEU A 55 -18.43 13.29 6.93
CA LEU A 55 -17.34 14.26 6.94
C LEU A 55 -16.98 14.64 5.50
N TYR A 56 -17.36 15.85 5.09
CA TYR A 56 -17.09 16.36 3.73
C TYR A 56 -15.61 16.33 3.33
N ALA A 57 -14.69 16.33 4.29
CA ALA A 57 -13.25 16.13 4.04
C ALA A 57 -12.93 14.85 3.22
N PHE A 58 -13.81 13.84 3.24
CA PHE A 58 -13.62 12.57 2.52
C PHE A 58 -14.49 12.44 1.25
N SER A 59 -15.10 13.53 0.79
CA SER A 59 -15.95 13.55 -0.42
C SER A 59 -15.15 13.68 -1.73
N SER A 60 -13.85 13.94 -1.66
CA SER A 60 -13.02 14.22 -2.83
C SER A 60 -12.59 12.97 -3.59
N LYS A 61 -13.09 12.79 -4.82
CA LYS A 61 -12.65 11.75 -5.76
C LYS A 61 -11.16 11.85 -6.10
N THR A 62 -10.65 13.08 -6.24
CA THR A 62 -9.24 13.31 -6.57
C THR A 62 -8.33 12.83 -5.43
N GLN A 63 -8.66 13.14 -4.19
CA GLN A 63 -7.88 12.67 -3.03
C GLN A 63 -7.96 11.15 -2.88
N LEU A 64 -9.14 10.56 -3.09
CA LEU A 64 -9.29 9.11 -3.12
C LEU A 64 -8.38 8.46 -4.16
N GLN A 65 -8.32 9.02 -5.38
CA GLN A 65 -7.44 8.52 -6.43
C GLN A 65 -5.96 8.66 -6.06
N MET A 66 -5.56 9.76 -5.40
CA MET A 66 -4.18 9.94 -4.93
C MET A 66 -3.78 8.84 -3.93
N ILE A 67 -4.65 8.48 -2.99
CA ILE A 67 -4.39 7.39 -2.04
C ILE A 67 -4.36 6.02 -2.73
N ARG A 68 -5.27 5.77 -3.67
CA ARG A 68 -5.26 4.54 -4.48
C ARG A 68 -3.96 4.39 -5.25
N ASN A 69 -3.44 5.47 -5.81
CA ASN A 69 -2.16 5.47 -6.51
C ASN A 69 -0.96 5.30 -5.56
N ALA A 70 -1.05 5.80 -4.32
CA ALA A 70 0.01 5.66 -3.33
C ALA A 70 0.08 4.24 -2.73
N TYR A 71 -1.06 3.57 -2.55
CA TYR A 71 -1.14 2.23 -1.95
C TYR A 71 -2.06 1.31 -2.76
N PRO A 72 -1.76 0.98 -4.02
CA PRO A 72 -2.69 0.29 -4.91
C PRO A 72 -3.09 -1.08 -4.39
N TYR A 73 -2.14 -1.90 -3.91
CA TYR A 73 -2.45 -3.23 -3.37
C TYR A 73 -3.39 -3.19 -2.16
N LEU A 74 -3.03 -2.39 -1.15
CA LEU A 74 -3.85 -2.22 0.05
C LEU A 74 -5.21 -1.59 -0.29
N SER A 75 -5.23 -0.58 -1.16
CA SER A 75 -6.46 0.10 -1.56
C SER A 75 -7.40 -0.83 -2.33
N THR A 76 -6.87 -1.71 -3.18
CA THR A 76 -7.64 -2.73 -3.88
C THR A 76 -8.20 -3.76 -2.91
N ALA A 77 -7.38 -4.27 -1.98
CA ALA A 77 -7.84 -5.21 -0.95
C ALA A 77 -9.00 -4.63 -0.11
N ILE A 78 -8.87 -3.38 0.33
CA ILE A 78 -9.92 -2.69 1.09
C ILE A 78 -11.14 -2.39 0.22
N SER A 79 -10.97 -1.83 -0.99
CA SER A 79 -12.10 -1.44 -1.85
C SER A 79 -12.92 -2.66 -2.27
N THR A 80 -12.27 -3.76 -2.66
CA THR A 80 -12.97 -5.01 -3.02
C THR A 80 -13.71 -5.59 -1.82
N THR A 81 -13.12 -5.54 -0.62
CA THR A 81 -13.82 -6.00 0.59
C THR A 81 -14.99 -5.10 0.95
N LEU A 82 -14.87 -3.79 0.83
CA LEU A 82 -15.99 -2.88 1.09
C LEU A 82 -17.14 -3.08 0.10
N GLU A 83 -16.84 -3.38 -1.17
CA GLU A 83 -17.86 -3.72 -2.17
C GLU A 83 -18.49 -5.10 -1.89
N GLU A 84 -17.72 -6.10 -1.46
CA GLU A 84 -18.24 -7.43 -1.06
C GLU A 84 -19.23 -7.34 0.12
N TYR A 85 -19.00 -6.42 1.06
CA TYR A 85 -19.79 -6.27 2.29
C TYR A 85 -20.65 -5.00 2.31
N LYS A 86 -20.89 -4.41 1.14
CA LYS A 86 -21.55 -3.10 0.99
C LYS A 86 -22.93 -3.05 1.62
N ASP A 87 -23.73 -4.08 1.40
CA ASP A 87 -25.12 -4.16 1.87
C ASP A 87 -25.16 -4.34 3.40
N GLN A 88 -24.29 -5.18 3.96
CA GLN A 88 -24.20 -5.44 5.40
C GLN A 88 -23.69 -4.21 6.15
N LEU A 89 -22.84 -3.40 5.51
CA LEU A 89 -22.33 -2.12 6.03
C LEU A 89 -23.25 -0.93 5.70
N GLN A 90 -24.33 -1.14 4.96
CA GLN A 90 -25.31 -0.12 4.55
C GLN A 90 -24.65 1.08 3.82
N LEU A 91 -23.67 0.79 2.96
CA LEU A 91 -22.91 1.81 2.22
C LEU A 91 -23.72 2.30 1.00
N ASN A 92 -24.60 3.27 1.24
CA ASN A 92 -25.44 3.89 0.21
C ASN A 92 -24.97 5.31 -0.21
N ASN A 93 -23.92 5.83 0.43
CA ASN A 93 -23.39 7.16 0.21
C ASN A 93 -21.88 7.10 -0.06
N PHE A 94 -21.44 7.67 -1.20
CA PHE A 94 -20.04 7.69 -1.61
C PHE A 94 -19.10 8.28 -0.54
N THR A 95 -19.51 9.34 0.16
CA THR A 95 -18.67 9.97 1.19
C THR A 95 -18.56 9.08 2.42
N ALA A 96 -19.66 8.42 2.83
CA ALA A 96 -19.63 7.47 3.95
C ALA A 96 -18.76 6.24 3.64
N GLU A 97 -18.87 5.69 2.43
CA GLU A 97 -18.01 4.62 1.92
C GLU A 97 -16.54 5.04 1.95
N ASN A 98 -16.22 6.24 1.43
CA ASN A 98 -14.86 6.76 1.46
C ASN A 98 -14.35 6.94 2.88
N GLN A 99 -15.16 7.48 3.81
CA GLN A 99 -14.75 7.62 5.21
C GLN A 99 -14.33 6.27 5.79
N LEU A 100 -15.10 5.21 5.52
CA LEU A 100 -14.79 3.87 6.00
C LEU A 100 -13.52 3.32 5.35
N PHE A 101 -13.37 3.50 4.03
CA PHE A 101 -12.14 3.19 3.29
C PHE A 101 -10.90 3.84 3.93
N TYR A 102 -10.96 5.14 4.21
CA TYR A 102 -9.85 5.87 4.83
C TYR A 102 -9.55 5.39 6.26
N LYS A 103 -10.59 5.10 7.07
CA LYS A 103 -10.40 4.53 8.41
C LYS A 103 -9.64 3.20 8.34
N TYR A 104 -9.98 2.33 7.40
CA TYR A 104 -9.29 1.04 7.23
C TYR A 104 -7.86 1.21 6.72
N ILE A 105 -7.60 2.15 5.79
CA ILE A 105 -6.25 2.49 5.35
C ILE A 105 -5.39 2.95 6.54
N TYR A 106 -5.90 3.88 7.34
CA TYR A 106 -5.16 4.43 8.48
C TYR A 106 -4.94 3.39 9.58
N LEU A 107 -5.93 2.55 9.86
CA LEU A 107 -5.77 1.42 10.78
C LEU A 107 -4.68 0.45 10.31
N THR A 108 -4.71 0.07 9.04
CA THR A 108 -3.70 -0.87 8.50
C THR A 108 -2.31 -0.27 8.61
N LYS A 109 -2.15 1.00 8.23
CA LYS A 109 -0.87 1.72 8.29
C LYS A 109 -0.37 2.01 9.71
N SER A 110 -1.25 2.03 10.71
CA SER A 110 -0.83 2.21 12.11
C SER A 110 -0.29 0.91 12.73
N LEU A 111 -0.62 -0.24 12.14
CA LEU A 111 -0.23 -1.56 12.64
C LEU A 111 0.90 -2.21 11.83
N TYR A 112 1.00 -1.91 10.54
CA TYR A 112 1.93 -2.59 9.63
C TYR A 112 2.81 -1.60 8.88
N LEU A 113 4.08 -1.97 8.73
CA LEU A 113 5.04 -1.22 7.93
C LEU A 113 4.78 -1.45 6.43
N PRO A 114 5.12 -0.50 5.54
CA PRO A 114 5.01 -0.69 4.10
C PRO A 114 5.70 -1.98 3.60
N SER A 115 6.83 -2.33 4.22
CA SER A 115 7.60 -3.54 3.90
C SER A 115 6.89 -4.85 4.22
N GLU A 116 5.87 -4.82 5.08
CA GLU A 116 5.07 -5.98 5.45
C GLU A 116 3.84 -6.13 4.57
N LEU A 117 3.40 -5.02 3.97
CA LEU A 117 2.18 -4.96 3.17
C LEU A 117 2.43 -5.29 1.70
N GLN A 118 3.67 -5.17 1.23
CA GLN A 118 3.99 -5.09 -0.19
C GLN A 118 5.34 -5.74 -0.49
N GLN A 119 5.43 -6.43 -1.62
CA GLN A 119 6.70 -6.97 -2.06
C GLN A 119 7.70 -5.85 -2.38
N PRO A 120 8.97 -6.03 -2.02
CA PRO A 120 9.99 -5.04 -2.29
C PRO A 120 10.30 -4.95 -3.79
N VAL A 121 10.57 -3.73 -4.26
CA VAL A 121 11.26 -3.49 -5.53
C VAL A 121 12.75 -3.42 -5.23
N TYR A 122 13.50 -4.40 -5.74
CA TYR A 122 14.93 -4.49 -5.57
C TYR A 122 15.64 -3.69 -6.65
N VAL A 123 16.45 -2.72 -6.23
CA VAL A 123 17.18 -1.82 -7.11
C VAL A 123 18.67 -1.99 -6.85
N TYR A 124 19.44 -2.31 -7.89
CA TYR A 124 20.90 -2.26 -7.85
C TYR A 124 21.38 -0.99 -8.56
N ILE A 125 22.27 -0.24 -7.91
CA ILE A 125 22.76 1.06 -8.38
C ILE A 125 24.29 1.01 -8.42
N ASP A 126 24.87 1.35 -9.57
CA ASP A 126 26.31 1.25 -9.79
C ASP A 126 26.77 2.31 -10.80
N PHE A 127 27.38 3.38 -10.31
CA PHE A 127 27.87 4.48 -11.15
C PHE A 127 29.40 4.54 -11.19
N SER A 128 29.93 4.76 -12.40
CA SER A 128 31.37 4.77 -12.68
C SER A 128 32.17 5.85 -11.94
N LEU A 129 31.51 6.93 -11.51
CA LEU A 129 32.14 7.99 -10.70
C LEU A 129 32.57 7.51 -9.30
N GLY A 130 32.06 6.35 -8.86
CA GLY A 130 32.46 5.69 -7.62
C GLY A 130 31.40 5.77 -6.51
N GLU A 131 31.83 5.35 -5.31
CA GLU A 131 30.93 5.06 -4.18
C GLU A 131 30.15 6.28 -3.69
N LEU A 132 30.78 7.46 -3.59
CA LEU A 132 30.11 8.67 -3.10
C LEU A 132 28.91 9.06 -3.96
N TYR A 133 29.06 9.03 -5.29
CA TYR A 133 27.97 9.35 -6.20
C TYR A 133 26.91 8.25 -6.21
N THR A 134 27.33 6.99 -6.19
CA THR A 134 26.42 5.83 -6.10
C THR A 134 25.58 5.89 -4.81
N GLN A 135 26.19 6.26 -3.68
CA GLN A 135 25.51 6.42 -2.40
C GLN A 135 24.52 7.59 -2.42
N TYR A 136 24.92 8.74 -2.98
CA TYR A 136 24.02 9.88 -3.14
C TYR A 136 22.76 9.50 -3.92
N ILE A 137 22.90 8.86 -5.09
CA ILE A 137 21.76 8.42 -5.89
C ILE A 137 20.94 7.36 -5.13
N SER A 138 21.59 6.46 -4.41
CA SER A 138 20.91 5.43 -3.62
C SER A 138 19.99 6.00 -2.54
N GLU A 139 20.45 7.02 -1.81
CA GLU A 139 19.62 7.68 -0.80
C GLU A 139 18.45 8.44 -1.43
N GLU A 140 18.66 9.11 -2.57
CA GLU A 140 17.58 9.77 -3.30
C GLU A 140 16.51 8.78 -3.79
N VAL A 141 16.92 7.62 -4.32
CA VAL A 141 15.98 6.55 -4.73
C VAL A 141 15.24 5.98 -3.52
N LYS A 142 15.95 5.73 -2.42
CA LYS A 142 15.36 5.21 -1.17
C LYS A 142 14.38 6.20 -0.53
N ASN A 143 14.57 7.50 -0.74
CA ASN A 143 13.67 8.56 -0.27
C ASN A 143 12.33 8.62 -1.01
N MET A 144 12.08 7.77 -2.01
CA MET A 144 10.76 7.55 -2.60
C MET A 144 9.84 6.73 -1.65
N LYS A 145 9.55 7.30 -0.46
CA LYS A 145 8.97 6.65 0.74
C LYS A 145 7.67 5.88 0.56
N ASP A 146 6.92 6.13 -0.51
CA ASP A 146 5.65 5.47 -0.77
C ASP A 146 5.80 4.06 -1.39
N LEU A 147 7.03 3.68 -1.74
CA LEU A 147 7.33 2.41 -2.41
C LEU A 147 8.28 1.60 -1.52
N ASN A 148 8.00 0.31 -1.36
CA ASN A 148 8.88 -0.61 -0.62
C ASN A 148 10.16 -0.89 -1.43
N ILE A 149 11.06 0.10 -1.54
CA ILE A 149 12.27 0.01 -2.34
C ILE A 149 13.43 -0.48 -1.48
N HIS A 150 14.13 -1.50 -1.97
CA HIS A 150 15.32 -2.05 -1.34
C HIS A 150 16.54 -1.87 -2.25
N ILE A 151 17.45 -0.99 -1.84
CA ILE A 151 18.74 -0.83 -2.52
C ILE A 151 19.64 -2.01 -2.19
N GLN A 152 20.01 -2.78 -3.22
CA GLN A 152 20.89 -3.94 -3.09
C GLN A 152 22.36 -3.52 -3.19
N LYS A 153 23.22 -4.17 -2.40
CA LYS A 153 24.67 -3.97 -2.48
C LYS A 153 25.30 -4.68 -3.67
N ASN A 154 24.70 -5.76 -4.13
CA ASN A 154 25.18 -6.57 -5.25
C ASN A 154 23.99 -6.92 -6.15
N MET A 155 24.26 -7.03 -7.46
CA MET A 155 23.26 -7.51 -8.40
C MET A 155 22.96 -8.99 -8.16
N SER A 156 21.69 -9.37 -8.32
CA SER A 156 21.22 -10.74 -8.13
C SER A 156 20.08 -11.07 -9.11
N THR A 157 19.61 -12.31 -9.10
CA THR A 157 18.43 -12.72 -9.86
C THR A 157 17.12 -12.08 -9.36
N GLU A 158 17.13 -11.51 -8.15
CA GLU A 158 15.99 -10.80 -7.58
C GLU A 158 15.96 -9.31 -7.96
N THR A 159 17.04 -8.79 -8.57
CA THR A 159 17.14 -7.38 -8.97
C THR A 159 16.09 -7.06 -10.03
N ASP A 160 15.17 -6.14 -9.73
CA ASP A 160 14.16 -5.70 -10.69
C ASP A 160 14.67 -4.56 -11.59
N VAL A 161 15.40 -3.62 -10.98
CA VAL A 161 15.91 -2.42 -11.65
C VAL A 161 17.42 -2.34 -11.48
N TYR A 162 18.11 -2.12 -12.59
CA TYR A 162 19.52 -1.75 -12.62
C TYR A 162 19.66 -0.30 -13.08
N LEU A 163 20.30 0.55 -12.26
CA LEU A 163 20.54 1.95 -12.55
C LEU A 163 22.04 2.22 -12.60
N SER A 164 22.52 2.75 -13.72
CA SER A 164 23.95 2.98 -13.95
C SER A 164 24.20 4.09 -14.97
N ASP A 165 25.44 4.51 -15.16
CA ASP A 165 25.89 5.35 -16.28
C ASP A 165 26.56 4.54 -17.41
N CYS A 166 26.82 3.25 -17.17
CA CYS A 166 27.53 2.37 -18.10
C CYS A 166 26.61 1.33 -18.72
N ILE A 167 26.72 1.12 -20.04
CA ILE A 167 25.94 0.10 -20.74
C ILE A 167 26.40 -1.28 -20.25
N SER A 168 25.53 -1.98 -19.51
CA SER A 168 25.71 -3.38 -19.17
C SER A 168 24.62 -4.19 -19.85
N TYR A 169 24.99 -5.06 -20.80
CA TYR A 169 24.06 -6.01 -21.41
C TYR A 169 23.82 -7.16 -20.43
N LYS A 170 22.88 -6.97 -19.50
CA LYS A 170 22.43 -8.04 -18.61
C LYS A 170 21.00 -8.41 -18.96
N SER A 171 20.83 -9.58 -19.56
CA SER A 171 19.53 -10.08 -19.99
C SER A 171 18.58 -10.23 -18.80
N GLY A 172 17.36 -9.71 -18.92
CA GLY A 172 16.26 -9.96 -17.99
C GLY A 172 15.98 -8.88 -16.94
N VAL A 173 16.90 -7.94 -16.70
CA VAL A 173 16.70 -6.86 -15.70
C VAL A 173 16.33 -5.54 -16.38
N LYS A 174 15.36 -4.79 -15.83
CA LYS A 174 15.00 -3.48 -16.36
C LYS A 174 16.12 -2.49 -16.08
N THR A 175 16.85 -2.10 -17.12
CA THR A 175 18.03 -1.25 -17.00
C THR A 175 17.72 0.20 -17.39
N ILE A 176 18.13 1.15 -16.55
CA ILE A 176 18.12 2.58 -16.85
C ILE A 176 19.57 3.07 -16.87
N ILE A 177 19.95 3.76 -17.96
CA ILE A 177 21.28 4.34 -18.12
C ILE A 177 21.20 5.86 -18.08
N TRP A 178 21.87 6.49 -17.11
CA TRP A 178 22.03 7.94 -16.98
C TRP A 178 23.46 8.33 -17.35
N LYS A 179 23.65 8.75 -18.61
CA LYS A 179 24.97 9.16 -19.14
C LYS A 179 25.44 10.53 -18.63
N THR A 180 24.55 11.27 -18.00
CA THR A 180 24.78 12.61 -17.43
C THR A 180 24.08 12.69 -16.08
N ASN A 181 24.33 13.75 -15.32
CA ASN A 181 23.58 14.01 -14.09
C ASN A 181 22.06 13.94 -14.37
N PRO A 182 21.29 13.25 -13.51
CA PRO A 182 19.87 13.01 -13.77
C PRO A 182 19.07 14.30 -13.74
N THR A 183 18.21 14.46 -14.74
CA THR A 183 17.23 15.54 -14.80
C THR A 183 15.95 15.17 -14.03
N THR A 184 15.08 16.15 -13.77
CA THR A 184 13.74 15.89 -13.20
C THR A 184 12.95 14.85 -14.00
N GLU A 185 13.12 14.85 -15.31
CA GLU A 185 12.46 13.89 -16.20
C GLU A 185 13.02 12.47 -16.03
N ASP A 186 14.33 12.33 -15.79
CA ASP A 186 14.96 11.05 -15.50
C ASP A 186 14.46 10.43 -14.20
N TRP A 187 14.37 11.24 -13.14
CA TRP A 187 13.75 10.84 -11.88
C TRP A 187 12.30 10.42 -12.06
N ARG A 188 11.52 11.17 -12.86
CA ARG A 188 10.13 10.82 -13.17
C ARG A 188 10.02 9.49 -13.90
N LYS A 189 10.92 9.20 -14.85
CA LYS A 189 10.94 7.92 -15.58
C LYS A 189 11.29 6.76 -14.66
N LEU A 190 12.31 6.91 -13.80
CA LEU A 190 12.67 5.92 -12.80
C LEU A 190 11.49 5.63 -11.87
N ARG A 191 10.86 6.66 -11.31
CA ARG A 191 9.69 6.50 -10.43
C ARG A 191 8.55 5.76 -11.13
N LYS A 192 8.24 6.11 -12.39
CA LYS A 192 7.20 5.40 -13.16
C LYS A 192 7.54 3.93 -13.38
N LEU A 193 8.80 3.60 -13.70
CA LEU A 193 9.23 2.21 -13.84
C LEU A 193 9.09 1.44 -12.53
N ILE A 194 9.54 2.01 -11.41
CA ILE A 194 9.41 1.38 -10.09
C ILE A 194 7.94 1.13 -9.77
N ILE A 195 7.04 2.10 -10.01
CA ILE A 195 5.60 1.93 -9.82
C ILE A 195 5.04 0.79 -10.68
N LEU A 196 5.45 0.70 -11.95
CA LEU A 196 4.98 -0.38 -12.85
C LEU A 196 5.41 -1.77 -12.35
N ILE A 197 6.67 -1.92 -11.94
CA ILE A 197 7.20 -3.17 -11.38
C ILE A 197 6.50 -3.50 -10.07
N TYR A 198 6.37 -2.49 -9.21
CA TYR A 198 5.70 -2.59 -7.93
C TYR A 198 4.25 -3.04 -8.10
N ASN A 199 3.51 -2.48 -9.05
CA ASN A 199 2.15 -2.93 -9.37
C ASN A 199 2.16 -4.38 -9.84
N HIS A 200 2.99 -4.73 -10.83
CA HIS A 200 3.08 -6.10 -11.33
C HIS A 200 3.42 -7.14 -10.23
N LYS A 201 4.25 -6.78 -9.25
CA LYS A 201 4.61 -7.67 -8.13
C LYS A 201 3.50 -7.84 -7.09
N ASN A 202 2.59 -6.87 -7.02
CA ASN A 202 1.52 -6.83 -6.03
C ASN A 202 0.12 -6.95 -6.64
N ASP A 203 0.01 -7.08 -7.97
CA ASP A 203 -1.23 -7.46 -8.65
C ASP A 203 -1.56 -8.93 -8.35
N LEU A 204 -2.83 -9.18 -8.04
CA LEU A 204 -3.43 -10.51 -7.86
C LEU A 204 -3.63 -11.21 -9.20
#